data_AF-A0A1X7UHR8-F1
#
_entry.id   AF-A0A1X7UHR8-F1
#
_cell.length_a   1.000
_cell.length_b   1.000
_cell.length_c   1.000
_cell.angle_alpha   90.00
_cell.angle_beta   90.00
_cell.angle_gamma   90.00
#
_symmetry.space_group_name_H-M   'P 1'
#
loop_
_entity.id
_entity.type
_entity.pdbx_description
1 polymer ?
#
loop_
_entity_poly.entity_id
_entity_poly.type
_entity_poly.pdbx_seq_one_letter_code
_entity_poly.pdbx_strand_id
1 'polypeptide(L)'
;MSVTQGGNGFPYFHHLVYEYFVTGAVSCTIDIDRDCIPYGILKYILDKLDTADSKDDIQAVFHVDEATEFLYATDSPKPVLNLVLDDKDNIQSIFVAYHCFLKVKSEMDRFIEGLHVTGVLDFVRSHPLH
;
A
#
# COMPACT_ATOMS: atom_id res chain seq x y z
N MET A 1 14.61 -10.11 18.52
CA MET A 1 15.34 -9.97 19.80
C MET A 1 14.39 -9.67 20.96
N SER A 2 13.65 -8.55 20.97
CA SER A 2 12.68 -8.27 22.06
C SER A 2 11.68 -9.42 22.29
N VAL A 3 11.05 -9.93 21.22
CA VAL A 3 10.10 -11.07 21.30
C VAL A 3 10.74 -12.35 21.82
N THR A 4 11.93 -12.71 21.31
CA THR A 4 12.63 -13.95 21.71
C THR A 4 13.22 -13.88 23.11
N GLN A 5 13.32 -12.69 23.71
CA GLN A 5 13.89 -12.46 25.04
C GLN A 5 12.83 -12.07 26.08
N GLY A 6 11.54 -12.17 25.76
CA GLY A 6 10.45 -11.83 26.69
C GLY A 6 10.29 -10.33 26.98
N GLY A 7 10.79 -9.46 26.08
CA GLY A 7 10.54 -8.02 26.11
C GLY A 7 9.11 -7.66 25.72
N ASN A 8 8.82 -6.36 25.55
CA ASN A 8 7.47 -5.79 25.31
C ASN A 8 6.74 -6.25 24.03
N GLY A 9 7.20 -7.32 23.37
CA GLY A 9 6.53 -7.91 22.21
C GLY A 9 6.97 -7.31 20.88
N PHE A 10 6.17 -7.60 19.86
CA PHE A 10 6.35 -7.10 18.51
C PHE A 10 5.73 -5.70 18.38
N PRO A 11 6.29 -4.78 17.56
CA PRO A 11 5.65 -3.48 17.35
C PRO A 11 4.22 -3.64 16.84
N TYR A 12 3.32 -2.74 17.23
CA TYR A 12 1.95 -2.70 16.74
C TYR A 12 1.95 -2.17 15.30
N PHE A 13 1.70 -3.06 14.36
CA PHE A 13 1.53 -2.74 12.95
C PHE A 13 0.06 -2.87 12.53
N HIS A 14 -0.28 -2.31 11.37
CA HIS A 14 -1.58 -2.55 10.76
C HIS A 14 -1.74 -4.04 10.39
N HIS A 15 -2.97 -4.57 10.45
CA HIS A 15 -3.25 -6.00 10.26
C HIS A 15 -2.67 -6.56 8.94
N LEU A 16 -2.73 -5.77 7.87
CA LEU A 16 -2.19 -6.14 6.55
C LEU A 16 -0.67 -6.39 6.54
N VAL A 17 0.07 -5.76 7.46
CA VAL A 17 1.52 -6.01 7.61
C VAL A 17 1.76 -7.41 8.18
N TYR A 18 0.93 -7.83 9.14
CA TYR A 18 0.98 -9.19 9.67
C TYR A 18 0.51 -10.23 8.64
N GLU A 19 -0.52 -9.91 7.84
CA GLU A 19 -0.94 -10.76 6.72
C GLU A 19 0.22 -11.00 5.75
N TYR A 20 0.97 -9.94 5.42
CA TYR A 20 2.17 -10.04 4.58
C TYR A 20 3.26 -10.91 5.19
N PHE A 21 3.50 -10.85 6.50
CA PHE A 21 4.48 -11.72 7.16
C PHE A 21 4.12 -13.20 7.07
N VAL A 22 2.83 -13.51 7.20
CA VAL A 22 2.34 -14.89 7.19
C VAL A 22 2.33 -15.44 5.76
N THR A 23 1.77 -14.68 4.82
CA THR A 23 1.43 -15.19 3.47
C THR A 23 2.46 -14.80 2.41
N GLY A 24 3.27 -13.77 2.64
CA GLY A 24 4.13 -13.17 1.62
C GLY A 24 3.37 -12.34 0.58
N ALA A 25 2.08 -12.09 0.80
CA ALA A 25 1.22 -11.32 -0.09
C ALA A 25 0.22 -10.48 0.72
N VAL A 26 -0.41 -9.51 0.04
CA VAL A 26 -1.58 -8.81 0.58
C VAL A 26 -2.73 -9.19 -0.33
N SER A 27 -3.65 -10.00 0.18
CA SER A 27 -4.77 -10.53 -0.60
C SER A 27 -5.96 -9.59 -0.66
N CYS A 28 -6.00 -8.61 0.25
CA CYS A 28 -7.14 -7.73 0.46
C CYS A 28 -7.06 -6.46 -0.39
N THR A 29 -8.22 -5.96 -0.82
CA THR A 29 -8.40 -4.53 -1.11
C THR A 29 -7.94 -3.73 0.10
N ILE A 30 -7.04 -2.79 -0.13
CA ILE A 30 -6.45 -1.99 0.94
C ILE A 30 -7.45 -0.93 1.34
N ASP A 31 -8.32 -1.30 2.28
CA ASP A 31 -9.29 -0.41 2.90
C ASP A 31 -8.63 0.31 4.08
N ILE A 32 -7.81 1.32 3.74
CA ILE A 32 -7.18 2.21 4.71
C ILE A 32 -7.91 3.54 4.65
N ASP A 33 -8.32 4.03 5.81
CA ASP A 33 -8.88 5.38 5.94
C ASP A 33 -7.88 6.40 5.36
N ARG A 34 -8.34 7.23 4.42
CA ARG A 34 -7.52 8.24 3.75
C ARG A 34 -6.93 9.25 4.73
N ASP A 35 -7.58 9.49 5.86
CA ASP A 35 -7.05 10.36 6.92
C ASP A 35 -5.87 9.73 7.67
N CYS A 36 -5.69 8.41 7.59
CA CYS A 36 -4.53 7.71 8.11
C CYS A 36 -3.32 7.75 7.16
N ILE A 37 -3.45 8.27 5.93
CA ILE A 37 -2.34 8.41 4.98
C ILE A 37 -1.55 9.68 5.30
N PRO A 38 -0.32 9.59 5.83
CA PRO A 38 0.46 10.77 6.23
C PRO A 38 1.04 11.55 5.04
N TYR A 39 0.86 11.06 3.81
CA TYR A 39 1.47 11.61 2.61
C TYR A 39 0.51 12.57 1.89
N GLY A 40 0.72 13.87 2.10
CA GLY A 40 -0.18 14.92 1.64
C GLY A 40 -0.39 15.01 0.12
N ILE A 41 0.63 14.67 -0.68
CA ILE A 41 0.51 14.68 -2.16
C ILE A 41 -0.47 13.59 -2.62
N LEU A 42 -0.41 12.38 -2.05
CA LEU A 42 -1.38 11.34 -2.35
C LEU A 42 -2.79 11.75 -1.92
N LYS A 43 -2.95 12.35 -0.74
CA LYS A 43 -4.25 12.87 -0.30
C LYS A 43 -4.82 13.87 -1.31
N TYR A 44 -4.01 14.83 -1.75
CA TYR A 44 -4.40 15.81 -2.77
C TYR A 44 -4.83 15.14 -4.10
N ILE A 45 -4.08 14.14 -4.56
CA ILE A 45 -4.39 13.39 -5.78
C ILE A 45 -5.71 12.64 -5.64
N LEU A 46 -5.94 11.95 -4.51
CA LEU A 46 -7.17 11.22 -4.24
C LEU A 46 -8.38 12.17 -4.16
N ASP A 47 -8.23 13.31 -3.48
CA ASP A 47 -9.28 14.33 -3.38
C ASP A 47 -9.63 14.89 -4.77
N LYS A 48 -8.63 15.13 -5.62
CA LYS A 48 -8.85 15.56 -7.00
C LYS A 48 -9.60 14.53 -7.82
N LEU A 49 -9.24 13.26 -7.71
CA LEU A 49 -9.97 12.16 -8.35
C LEU A 49 -11.41 12.05 -7.84
N ASP A 50 -11.65 12.28 -6.55
CA ASP A 50 -13.01 12.28 -5.97
C ASP A 50 -13.90 13.35 -6.59
N THR A 51 -13.35 14.54 -6.82
CA THR A 51 -14.07 15.67 -7.42
C THR A 51 -14.09 15.68 -8.95
N ALA A 52 -13.49 14.69 -9.61
CA ALA A 52 -13.43 14.62 -11.05
C ALA A 52 -14.77 14.16 -11.64
N ASP A 53 -15.39 15.01 -12.46
CA ASP A 53 -16.69 14.77 -13.09
C ASP A 53 -16.57 14.57 -14.61
N SER A 54 -15.38 14.78 -15.16
CA SER A 54 -15.09 14.60 -16.58
C SER A 54 -13.78 13.83 -16.82
N LYS A 55 -13.62 13.35 -18.05
CA LYS A 55 -12.37 12.74 -18.51
C LYS A 55 -11.18 13.72 -18.41
N ASP A 56 -11.42 14.99 -18.73
CA ASP A 56 -10.39 16.02 -18.70
C ASP A 56 -9.93 16.29 -17.25
N ASP A 57 -10.84 16.23 -16.28
CA ASP A 57 -10.49 16.35 -14.85
C ASP A 57 -9.60 15.20 -14.38
N ILE A 58 -9.89 13.96 -14.80
CA ILE A 58 -9.03 12.80 -14.50
C ILE A 58 -7.65 13.01 -15.11
N GLN A 59 -7.57 13.42 -16.38
CA GLN A 59 -6.29 13.69 -17.03
C GLN A 59 -5.53 14.81 -16.33
N ALA A 60 -6.23 15.81 -15.79
CA ALA A 60 -5.63 16.91 -15.07
C ALA A 60 -4.90 16.47 -13.78
N VAL A 61 -5.35 15.40 -13.14
CA VAL A 61 -4.66 14.80 -11.98
C VAL A 61 -3.26 14.32 -12.36
N PHE A 62 -3.10 13.78 -13.57
CA PHE A 62 -1.82 13.26 -14.07
C PHE A 62 -0.85 14.34 -14.57
N HIS A 63 -1.22 15.62 -14.50
CA HIS A 63 -0.23 16.71 -14.61
C HIS A 63 0.65 16.86 -13.37
N VAL A 64 0.29 16.21 -12.26
CA VAL A 64 1.18 16.04 -11.11
C VAL A 64 2.14 14.88 -11.42
N ASP A 65 3.44 15.15 -11.45
CA ASP A 65 4.47 14.17 -11.82
C ASP A 65 4.35 12.89 -10.97
N GLU A 66 4.13 13.03 -9.66
CA GLU A 66 3.97 11.90 -8.74
C GLU A 66 2.77 11.00 -9.09
N ALA A 67 1.65 11.54 -9.58
CA ALA A 67 0.50 10.74 -9.98
C ALA A 67 0.83 9.84 -11.17
N THR A 68 1.64 10.35 -12.10
CA THR A 68 2.12 9.60 -13.26
C THR A 68 3.13 8.53 -12.85
N GLU A 69 4.04 8.84 -11.93
CA GLU A 69 4.99 7.87 -11.36
C GLU A 69 4.26 6.70 -10.68
N PHE A 70 3.21 6.97 -9.88
CA PHE A 70 2.44 5.92 -9.22
C PHE A 70 1.76 4.99 -10.22
N LEU A 71 1.24 5.53 -11.31
CA LEU A 71 0.58 4.75 -12.33
C LEU A 71 1.56 3.86 -13.12
N TYR A 72 2.77 4.36 -13.40
CA TYR A 72 3.80 3.56 -14.07
C TYR A 72 4.39 2.51 -13.16
N ALA A 73 4.61 2.82 -11.88
CA ALA A 73 5.16 1.87 -10.93
C ALA A 73 4.21 0.72 -10.56
N THR A 74 2.95 0.80 -11.00
CA THR A 74 1.91 -0.21 -10.78
C THR A 74 1.59 -1.03 -12.03
N ASP A 75 2.38 -0.88 -13.11
CA ASP A 75 2.18 -1.55 -14.39
C ASP A 75 0.74 -1.39 -14.95
N SER A 76 0.13 -0.21 -14.75
CA SER A 76 -1.22 0.03 -15.25
C SER A 76 -1.26 -0.16 -16.77
N PRO A 77 -2.11 -1.06 -17.29
CA PRO A 77 -2.11 -1.43 -18.70
C PRO A 77 -2.72 -0.35 -19.60
N LYS A 78 -3.38 0.67 -19.01
CA LYS A 78 -4.18 1.66 -19.73
C LYS A 78 -3.44 3.00 -19.75
N PRO A 79 -3.15 3.57 -20.94
CA PRO A 79 -2.55 4.90 -21.04
C PRO A 79 -3.44 5.95 -20.38
N VAL A 80 -2.81 6.97 -19.76
CA VAL A 80 -3.52 8.10 -19.10
C VAL A 80 -4.57 8.73 -20.02
N LEU A 81 -4.25 8.89 -21.31
CA LEU A 81 -5.14 9.47 -22.32
C LEU A 81 -6.44 8.66 -22.55
N ASN A 82 -6.44 7.38 -22.19
CA ASN A 82 -7.55 6.46 -22.37
C ASN A 82 -8.34 6.23 -21.07
N LEU A 83 -7.91 6.78 -19.94
CA LEU A 83 -8.66 6.71 -18.69
C LEU A 83 -10.02 7.40 -18.85
N VAL A 84 -11.04 6.80 -18.25
CA VAL A 84 -12.43 7.27 -18.21
C VAL A 84 -12.91 7.34 -16.76
N LEU A 85 -14.08 7.96 -16.53
CA LEU A 85 -14.66 8.12 -15.19
C LEU A 85 -14.82 6.79 -14.44
N ASP A 86 -15.21 5.72 -15.15
CA ASP A 86 -15.37 4.39 -14.57
C ASP A 86 -14.06 3.78 -14.03
N ASP A 87 -12.90 4.29 -14.44
CA ASP A 87 -11.60 3.82 -13.95
C ASP A 87 -11.20 4.47 -12.61
N LYS A 88 -11.93 5.50 -12.14
CA LYS A 88 -11.57 6.33 -10.99
C LYS A 88 -11.32 5.51 -9.72
N ASP A 89 -12.28 4.66 -9.34
CA ASP A 89 -12.20 3.86 -8.11
C ASP A 89 -11.01 2.89 -8.16
N ASN A 90 -10.73 2.36 -9.35
CA ASN A 90 -9.58 1.49 -9.58
C ASN A 90 -8.25 2.25 -9.46
N ILE A 91 -8.14 3.45 -10.05
CA ILE A 91 -6.94 4.30 -9.94
C ILE A 91 -6.67 4.66 -8.48
N GLN A 92 -7.70 5.08 -7.74
CA GLN A 92 -7.57 5.40 -6.33
C GLN A 92 -7.07 4.20 -5.52
N SER A 93 -7.66 3.02 -5.75
CA SER A 93 -7.24 1.78 -5.10
C SER A 93 -5.79 1.44 -5.42
N ILE A 94 -5.36 1.60 -6.67
CA ILE A 94 -3.98 1.38 -7.11
C ILE A 94 -3.01 2.33 -6.42
N PHE A 95 -3.35 3.62 -6.29
CA PHE A 95 -2.48 4.61 -5.65
C PHE A 95 -2.32 4.37 -4.14
N VAL A 96 -3.41 4.01 -3.46
CA VAL A 96 -3.35 3.58 -2.05
C VAL A 96 -2.49 2.33 -1.93
N ALA A 97 -2.68 1.34 -2.80
CA ALA A 97 -1.89 0.12 -2.81
C ALA A 97 -0.40 0.36 -3.04
N TYR A 98 -0.08 1.24 -3.98
CA TYR A 98 1.28 1.62 -4.27
C TYR A 98 1.96 2.23 -3.05
N HIS A 99 1.30 3.20 -2.42
CA HIS A 99 1.89 3.93 -1.30
C HIS A 99 2.03 3.07 -0.04
N CYS A 100 1.04 2.24 0.26
CA CYS A 100 1.04 1.43 1.48
C CYS A 100 1.90 0.17 1.38
N PHE A 101 2.10 -0.40 0.19
CA PHE A 101 2.82 -1.66 0.03
C PHE A 101 3.93 -1.62 -1.00
N LEU A 102 3.65 -1.26 -2.26
CA LEU A 102 4.65 -1.43 -3.33
C LEU A 102 5.90 -0.58 -3.08
N LYS A 103 5.72 0.66 -2.64
CA LYS A 103 6.83 1.58 -2.35
C LYS A 103 7.77 1.05 -1.26
N VAL A 104 7.24 0.33 -0.29
CA VAL A 104 7.99 -0.18 0.88
C VAL A 104 8.22 -1.69 0.83
N LYS A 105 7.89 -2.34 -0.29
CA LYS A 105 7.94 -3.79 -0.42
C LYS A 105 9.33 -4.33 -0.14
N SER A 106 10.36 -3.65 -0.65
CA SER A 106 11.75 -4.09 -0.47
C SER A 106 12.19 -4.06 1.00
N GLU A 107 11.72 -3.06 1.75
CA GLU A 107 11.93 -2.89 3.18
C GLU A 107 11.15 -3.93 3.97
N MET A 108 9.90 -4.20 3.59
CA MET A 108 9.09 -5.28 4.16
C MET A 108 9.74 -6.65 3.94
N ASP A 109 10.24 -6.93 2.74
CA ASP A 109 10.93 -8.18 2.41
C ASP A 109 12.20 -8.38 3.25
N ARG A 110 13.03 -7.33 3.35
CA ARG A 110 14.23 -7.34 4.21
C ARG A 110 13.88 -7.49 5.68
N PHE A 111 12.79 -6.88 6.12
CA PHE A 111 12.31 -7.00 7.49
C PHE A 111 11.92 -8.46 7.78
N ILE A 112 11.12 -9.09 6.91
CA ILE A 112 10.76 -10.52 7.01
C ILE A 112 12.00 -11.41 7.06
N GLU A 113 12.98 -11.16 6.18
CA GLU A 113 14.24 -11.90 6.18
C GLU A 113 14.95 -11.80 7.54
N GLY A 114 15.04 -10.60 8.11
CA GLY A 114 15.58 -10.40 9.46
C GLY A 114 14.78 -11.12 10.55
N LEU A 115 13.45 -11.17 10.44
CA LEU A 115 12.61 -11.94 11.36
C LEU A 115 12.83 -13.44 11.24
N HIS A 116 13.04 -13.94 10.03
CA HIS A 116 13.33 -15.34 9.77
C HIS A 116 14.68 -15.75 10.38
N VAL A 117 15.73 -14.97 10.10
CA VAL A 117 17.09 -15.20 10.66
C VAL A 117 17.09 -15.21 12.19
N THR A 118 16.23 -14.41 12.81
CA THR A 118 16.13 -14.32 14.27
C THR A 118 15.17 -15.33 14.90
N GLY A 119 14.54 -16.21 14.09
CA GLY A 119 13.56 -17.21 14.55
C GLY A 119 12.21 -16.63 14.99
N VAL A 120 12.00 -15.32 14.84
CA VAL A 120 10.75 -14.64 15.21
C VAL A 120 9.64 -14.97 14.23
N LEU A 121 9.96 -15.10 12.94
CA LEU A 121 8.96 -15.38 11.91
C LEU A 121 8.26 -16.73 12.13
N ASP A 122 9.03 -17.76 12.48
CA ASP A 122 8.49 -19.10 12.75
C ASP A 122 7.63 -19.11 14.03
N PHE A 123 8.01 -18.31 15.03
CA PHE A 123 7.20 -18.09 16.23
C PHE A 123 5.85 -17.41 15.92
N VAL A 124 5.86 -16.36 15.10
CA VAL A 124 4.63 -15.65 14.68
C VAL A 124 3.73 -16.56 13.84
N ARG A 125 4.30 -17.35 12.92
CA ARG A 125 3.52 -18.26 12.06
C ARG A 125 2.92 -19.46 12.80
N SER A 126 3.55 -19.90 13.90
CA SER A 126 3.02 -20.99 14.74
C SER A 126 1.90 -20.57 15.70
N HIS A 127 1.69 -19.26 15.88
CA HIS A 127 0.63 -18.69 16.72
C HIS A 127 -0.11 -17.58 15.96
N PRO A 128 -0.84 -17.90 14.87
CA PRO A 128 -1.59 -16.89 14.13
C PRO A 128 -2.60 -16.22 15.07
N LEU A 129 -2.57 -14.88 15.11
CA LEU A 129 -3.53 -14.09 15.87
C LEU A 129 -4.94 -14.37 15.32
N HIS A 130 -5.81 -14.91 16.17
CA HIS A 130 -7.25 -15.06 15.95
C HIS A 130 -7.98 -13.71 16.11
#